data_AF-A0A1J7JB52-F1
#
_entry.id   AF-A0A1J7JB52-F1
#
_cell.length_a   1.000
_cell.length_b   1.000
_cell.length_c   1.000
_cell.angle_alpha   90.00
_cell.angle_beta   90.00
_cell.angle_gamma   90.00
#
_symmetry.space_group_name_H-M   'P 1'
#
loop_
_entity.id
_entity.type
_entity.pdbx_description
1 polymer ?
#
loop_
_entity_poly.entity_id
_entity_poly.type
_entity_poly.pdbx_seq_one_letter_code
_entity_poly.pdbx_strand_id
1 'polypeptide(L)'
;MALILSAEEACGVDNQSESIFFSIPIELRLTVYAHLFNISGLHIRFVAGRDGARQFKLTPCAAPPITDEEDRDGTERDPRISIWDQTIYKRRLSSSWGSHWMCEDLAFYFQDCDKSMSEAESASSRNFSSTLRVCKKLYLELVNRVMTTTDFHVTDMQTLGALLAETELSPPPPFSFEGSICPRIVGLSIVLSQPLAFFQAIETISTSSHDHQENRPPPNPQYVGDIRVWSDLPSRLLAQPHGLRRLHIWLDHTGEENWSVVNERAILGPVEALTTRIPELQLVFLLPKAHPRIEDPQRHYLSGHRGGEGSSSRFQVRRLLRQRYRVEDDRVIYVRDFPHSYGKNYPSAIPPAERERVEAEGWRAGVDVTKQMTLEARKRWFGWTRQGRRR
;
A
#
# COMPACT_ATOMS: atom_id res chain seq x y z
N MET A 1 -11.44 35.47 -4.63
CA MET A 1 -10.05 35.97 -4.71
C MET A 1 -9.69 36.98 -3.61
N ALA A 2 -10.50 37.12 -2.54
CA ALA A 2 -10.32 38.14 -1.49
C ALA A 2 -10.04 37.59 -0.07
N LEU A 3 -9.73 36.30 0.08
CA LEU A 3 -9.44 35.66 1.37
C LEU A 3 -7.97 35.27 1.58
N ILE A 4 -7.08 35.61 0.63
CA ILE A 4 -5.66 35.21 0.69
C ILE A 4 -4.79 36.24 1.45
N LEU A 5 -5.28 37.47 1.66
CA LEU A 5 -4.44 38.57 2.15
C LEU A 5 -4.39 38.74 3.67
N SER A 6 -5.24 38.08 4.48
CA SER A 6 -5.22 38.26 5.94
C SER A 6 -4.43 37.19 6.72
N ALA A 7 -3.78 36.25 6.03
CA ALA A 7 -2.98 35.19 6.65
C ALA A 7 -1.46 35.48 6.65
N GLU A 8 -1.03 36.60 6.06
CA GLU A 8 0.40 36.89 5.87
C GLU A 8 1.14 37.20 7.18
N GLU A 9 0.45 37.75 8.20
CA GLU A 9 1.04 38.14 9.49
C GLU A 9 1.09 37.03 10.56
N ALA A 10 0.38 35.91 10.38
CA ALA A 10 0.20 34.93 11.46
C ALA A 10 1.32 33.88 11.59
N CYS A 11 2.26 33.82 10.65
CA CYS A 11 3.37 32.88 10.68
C CYS A 11 4.67 33.65 10.45
N GLY A 12 5.49 33.78 11.50
CA GLY A 12 6.80 34.47 11.48
C GLY A 12 7.87 33.81 10.60
N VAL A 13 7.46 32.99 9.63
CA VAL A 13 8.34 32.40 8.63
C VAL A 13 8.58 33.42 7.52
N ASP A 14 9.85 33.72 7.27
CA ASP A 14 10.31 34.63 6.23
C ASP A 14 9.83 34.18 4.83
N ASN A 15 9.42 35.13 4.00
CA ASN A 15 9.07 34.89 2.59
C ASN A 15 10.31 34.69 1.70
N GLN A 16 11.50 35.08 2.18
CA GLN A 16 12.78 35.11 1.47
C GLN A 16 12.69 35.79 0.10
N SER A 17 11.98 36.91 0.02
CA SER A 17 11.78 37.67 -1.22
C SER A 17 13.08 38.19 -1.84
N GLU A 18 14.13 38.35 -1.05
CA GLU A 18 15.44 38.85 -1.49
C GLU A 18 16.43 37.76 -1.92
N SER A 19 16.09 36.47 -1.75
CA SER A 19 17.00 35.39 -2.12
C SER A 19 17.12 35.25 -3.63
N ILE A 20 18.37 35.21 -4.12
CA ILE A 20 18.73 35.00 -5.53
C ILE A 20 18.13 33.69 -6.07
N PHE A 21 17.93 32.70 -5.20
CA PHE A 21 17.28 31.46 -5.60
C PHE A 21 15.84 31.69 -6.08
N PHE A 22 15.14 32.70 -5.58
CA PHE A 22 13.77 33.02 -6.00
C PHE A 22 13.67 34.00 -7.16
N SER A 23 14.82 34.51 -7.66
CA SER A 23 14.90 35.34 -8.86
C SER A 23 15.17 34.53 -10.14
N ILE A 24 15.66 33.29 -10.02
CA ILE A 24 15.81 32.39 -11.17
C ILE A 24 14.45 31.88 -11.70
N PRO A 25 14.33 31.57 -13.00
CA PRO A 25 13.10 31.06 -13.61
C PRO A 25 12.52 29.83 -12.89
N ILE A 26 11.18 29.74 -12.85
CA ILE A 26 10.47 28.67 -12.12
C ILE A 26 10.87 27.28 -12.62
N GLU A 27 11.16 27.12 -13.91
CA GLU A 27 11.57 25.86 -14.53
C GLU A 27 12.90 25.33 -13.95
N LEU A 28 13.86 26.23 -13.72
CA LEU A 28 15.14 25.87 -13.10
C LEU A 28 14.95 25.51 -11.62
N ARG A 29 14.10 26.25 -10.90
CA ARG A 29 13.78 25.94 -9.49
C ARG A 29 13.10 24.60 -9.35
N LEU A 30 12.13 24.32 -10.23
CA LEU A 30 11.49 23.01 -10.34
C LEU A 30 12.49 21.89 -10.66
N THR A 31 13.50 22.15 -11.49
CA THR A 31 14.58 21.18 -11.78
C THR A 31 15.45 20.94 -10.55
N VAL A 32 15.79 21.99 -9.80
CA VAL A 32 16.50 21.86 -8.52
C VAL A 32 15.68 21.05 -7.53
N TYR A 33 14.38 21.34 -7.39
CA TYR A 33 13.50 20.57 -6.51
C TYR A 33 13.41 19.11 -6.96
N ALA A 34 13.34 18.83 -8.26
CA ALA A 34 13.34 17.46 -8.78
C ALA A 34 14.62 16.70 -8.38
N HIS A 35 15.75 17.38 -8.47
CA HIS A 35 17.06 16.82 -8.15
C HIS A 35 17.22 16.57 -6.64
N LEU A 36 16.84 17.55 -5.82
CA LEU A 36 16.93 17.47 -4.36
C LEU A 36 15.91 16.49 -3.75
N PHE A 37 14.72 16.46 -4.34
CA PHE A 37 13.56 15.70 -3.86
C PHE A 37 13.10 14.72 -4.94
N ASN A 38 14.00 13.82 -5.37
CA ASN A 38 13.63 12.70 -6.22
C ASN A 38 12.78 11.68 -5.42
N ILE A 39 11.53 12.05 -5.18
CA ILE A 39 10.59 11.36 -4.32
C ILE A 39 9.52 10.73 -5.21
N SER A 40 9.56 9.40 -5.35
CA SER A 40 8.56 8.62 -6.09
C SER A 40 7.20 8.58 -5.41
N GLY A 41 7.17 8.72 -4.08
CA GLY A 41 5.97 8.69 -3.26
C GLY A 41 6.24 9.23 -1.86
N LEU A 42 5.21 9.64 -1.14
CA LEU A 42 5.31 10.08 0.25
C LEU A 42 4.39 9.24 1.14
N HIS A 43 4.92 8.68 2.21
CA HIS A 43 4.09 8.09 3.26
C HIS A 43 3.56 9.19 4.16
N ILE A 44 2.25 9.18 4.39
CA ILE A 44 1.57 9.94 5.42
C ILE A 44 1.51 9.04 6.65
N ARG A 45 1.82 9.58 7.83
CA ARG A 45 1.61 8.91 9.11
C ARG A 45 0.97 9.85 10.11
N PHE A 46 -0.04 9.38 10.83
CA PHE A 46 -0.62 10.13 11.93
C PHE A 46 0.00 9.66 13.25
N VAL A 47 0.86 10.50 13.85
CA VAL A 47 1.64 10.13 15.04
C VAL A 47 1.45 11.13 16.16
N ALA A 48 1.57 10.67 17.40
CA ALA A 48 1.67 11.56 18.55
C ALA A 48 3.06 12.22 18.58
N GLY A 49 3.09 13.55 18.71
CA GLY A 49 4.28 14.34 19.01
C GLY A 49 4.75 14.14 20.45
N ARG A 50 5.91 14.70 20.78
CA ARG A 50 6.48 14.63 22.14
C ARG A 50 5.60 15.34 23.18
N ASP A 51 4.87 16.35 22.74
CA ASP A 51 3.87 17.12 23.49
C ASP A 51 2.51 16.41 23.59
N GLY A 52 2.39 15.19 23.03
CA GLY A 52 1.13 14.45 22.94
C GLY A 52 0.20 14.95 21.84
N ALA A 53 0.53 16.05 21.16
CA ALA A 53 -0.27 16.55 20.04
C ALA A 53 -0.14 15.61 18.85
N ARG A 54 -1.27 15.20 18.26
CA ARG A 54 -1.25 14.34 17.08
C ARG A 54 -1.03 15.19 15.83
N GLN A 55 -0.12 14.75 14.97
CA GLN A 55 0.24 15.45 13.74
C GLN A 55 0.53 14.47 12.62
N PHE A 56 0.34 14.91 11.39
CA PHE A 56 0.82 14.17 10.24
C PHE A 56 2.33 14.35 10.06
N LYS A 57 3.03 13.24 9.82
CA LYS A 57 4.43 13.22 9.37
C LYS A 57 4.51 12.68 7.95
N LEU A 58 5.40 13.29 7.16
CA LEU A 58 5.73 12.86 5.82
C LEU A 58 7.10 12.20 5.77
N THR A 59 7.18 11.03 5.17
CA THR A 59 8.46 10.34 4.90
C THR A 59 8.52 9.89 3.45
N PRO A 60 9.65 10.07 2.74
CA PRO A 60 9.82 9.54 1.39
C PRO A 60 9.57 8.02 1.32
N CYS A 61 8.92 7.59 0.25
CA CYS A 61 8.77 6.19 -0.09
C CYS A 61 10.09 5.64 -0.62
N ALA A 62 10.60 4.60 0.03
CA ALA A 62 11.78 3.84 -0.40
C ALA A 62 11.41 2.50 -1.05
N ALA A 63 10.11 2.20 -1.16
CA ALA A 63 9.65 0.95 -1.77
C ALA A 63 9.98 0.96 -3.28
N PRO A 64 10.56 -0.13 -3.81
CA PRO A 64 10.77 -0.25 -5.24
C PRO A 64 9.41 -0.29 -5.97
N PRO A 65 9.31 0.30 -7.17
CA PRO A 65 8.09 0.25 -7.98
C PRO A 65 7.58 -1.19 -8.12
N ILE A 66 6.26 -1.39 -8.02
CA ILE A 66 5.67 -2.72 -8.21
C ILE A 66 5.61 -3.02 -9.71
N THR A 67 6.60 -3.77 -10.20
CA THR A 67 6.63 -4.32 -11.56
C THR A 67 5.92 -5.67 -11.59
N ASP A 68 5.40 -6.06 -12.76
CA ASP A 68 4.71 -7.35 -12.93
C ASP A 68 5.66 -8.57 -12.94
N GLU A 69 6.98 -8.32 -12.99
CA GLU A 69 8.01 -9.35 -13.19
C GLU A 69 8.71 -9.79 -11.90
N GLU A 70 8.57 -9.04 -10.81
CA GLU A 70 9.26 -9.34 -9.55
C GLU A 70 8.40 -10.20 -8.62
N ASP A 71 8.84 -11.43 -8.39
CA ASP A 71 8.28 -12.32 -7.36
C ASP A 71 8.60 -11.76 -5.97
N ARG A 72 7.65 -11.04 -5.36
CA ARG A 72 7.74 -10.55 -3.96
C ARG A 72 7.10 -11.53 -2.99
N ASP A 73 7.65 -12.73 -2.93
CA ASP A 73 7.16 -13.82 -2.07
C ASP A 73 7.62 -13.70 -0.61
N GLY A 74 8.45 -12.71 -0.29
CA GLY A 74 9.07 -12.50 1.02
C GLY A 74 10.58 -12.72 0.98
N THR A 75 11.13 -13.46 0.00
CA THR A 75 12.58 -13.67 -0.11
C THR A 75 13.36 -12.38 -0.38
N GLU A 76 12.73 -11.37 -0.96
CA GLU A 76 13.31 -10.05 -1.17
C GLU A 76 13.56 -9.29 0.15
N ARG A 77 12.96 -9.74 1.26
CA ARG A 77 13.14 -9.15 2.59
C ARG A 77 14.30 -9.76 3.36
N ASP A 78 14.81 -10.91 2.90
CA ASP A 78 15.97 -11.60 3.47
C ASP A 78 17.23 -10.74 3.24
N PRO A 79 17.95 -10.32 4.30
CA PRO A 79 19.09 -9.43 4.14
C PRO A 79 20.37 -10.16 3.68
N ARG A 80 20.31 -11.49 3.48
CA ARG A 80 21.32 -12.36 2.83
C ARG A 80 22.74 -12.35 3.44
N ILE A 81 22.98 -11.69 4.58
CA ILE A 81 24.36 -11.34 5.00
C ILE A 81 24.80 -12.01 6.32
N SER A 82 23.93 -12.54 7.21
CA SER A 82 24.42 -13.34 8.38
C SER A 82 23.37 -14.19 9.13
N ILE A 83 23.74 -14.84 10.24
CA ILE A 83 22.83 -15.59 11.14
C ILE A 83 22.10 -14.63 12.12
N TRP A 84 22.74 -13.51 12.49
CA TRP A 84 22.13 -12.40 13.25
C TRP A 84 21.02 -11.67 12.44
N ASP A 85 20.91 -12.04 11.17
CA ASP A 85 20.02 -11.48 10.16
C ASP A 85 18.60 -12.05 10.22
N GLN A 86 18.39 -13.15 10.94
CA GLN A 86 17.06 -13.74 11.08
C GLN A 86 16.09 -12.81 11.81
N THR A 87 16.55 -12.03 12.80
CA THR A 87 15.70 -11.07 13.50
C THR A 87 15.24 -9.94 12.57
N ILE A 88 16.15 -9.42 11.73
CA ILE A 88 15.83 -8.40 10.74
C ILE A 88 14.88 -8.97 9.70
N TYR A 89 15.15 -10.19 9.20
CA TYR A 89 14.29 -10.84 8.24
C TYR A 89 12.88 -11.07 8.79
N LYS A 90 12.78 -11.64 10.00
CA LYS A 90 11.50 -11.83 10.70
C LYS A 90 10.76 -10.52 10.87
N ARG A 91 11.44 -9.46 11.35
CA ARG A 91 10.83 -8.13 11.49
C ARG A 91 10.24 -7.64 10.17
N ARG A 92 11.00 -7.73 9.07
CA ARG A 92 10.55 -7.28 7.75
C ARG A 92 9.42 -8.13 7.20
N LEU A 93 9.42 -9.45 7.44
CA LEU A 93 8.31 -10.34 7.07
C LEU A 93 7.04 -10.03 7.87
N SER A 94 7.18 -9.63 9.13
CA SER A 94 6.08 -9.21 10.01
C SER A 94 5.66 -7.74 9.81
N SER A 95 6.24 -7.05 8.83
CA SER A 95 5.93 -5.66 8.55
C SER A 95 4.44 -5.48 8.27
N SER A 96 3.82 -4.54 8.98
CA SER A 96 2.42 -4.17 8.77
C SER A 96 2.21 -3.37 7.47
N TRP A 97 3.30 -2.86 6.88
CA TRP A 97 3.29 -2.04 5.67
C TRP A 97 3.40 -2.88 4.39
N GLY A 98 3.40 -4.21 4.50
CA GLY A 98 3.42 -5.12 3.36
C GLY A 98 4.62 -4.89 2.44
N SER A 99 4.37 -4.61 1.16
CA SER A 99 5.41 -4.33 0.16
C SER A 99 6.25 -3.07 0.45
N HIS A 100 5.79 -2.22 1.39
CA HIS A 100 6.49 -1.00 1.83
C HIS A 100 7.30 -1.21 3.12
N TRP A 101 7.68 -2.44 3.47
CA TRP A 101 8.46 -2.75 4.67
C TRP A 101 9.76 -1.93 4.82
N MET A 102 10.41 -1.55 3.70
CA MET A 102 11.60 -0.69 3.72
C MET A 102 11.28 0.70 4.27
N CYS A 103 10.10 1.21 3.95
CA CYS A 103 9.63 2.50 4.45
C CYS A 103 9.29 2.42 5.94
N GLU A 104 8.80 1.28 6.42
CA GLU A 104 8.57 1.04 7.85
C GLU A 104 9.90 1.00 8.62
N ASP A 105 10.91 0.30 8.09
CA ASP A 105 12.28 0.28 8.65
C ASP A 105 12.85 1.72 8.77
N LEU A 106 12.71 2.54 7.72
CA LEU A 106 13.12 3.95 7.75
C LEU A 106 12.30 4.77 8.75
N ALA A 107 11.00 4.53 8.82
CA ALA A 107 10.09 5.22 9.72
C ALA A 107 10.43 4.97 11.20
N PHE A 108 10.86 3.74 11.55
CA PHE A 108 11.39 3.40 12.87
C PHE A 108 12.75 4.04 13.13
N TYR A 109 13.66 3.98 12.15
CA TYR A 109 14.97 4.62 12.27
C TYR A 109 14.84 6.11 12.61
N PHE A 110 13.97 6.85 11.92
CA PHE A 110 13.71 8.26 12.23
C PHE A 110 13.08 8.47 13.60
N GLN A 111 12.22 7.55 14.07
CA GLN A 111 11.60 7.67 15.39
C GLN A 111 12.60 7.47 16.53
N ASP A 112 13.61 6.63 16.35
CA ASP A 112 14.64 6.38 17.35
C ASP A 112 15.73 7.45 17.32
N CYS A 113 16.13 7.95 16.14
CA CYS A 113 16.97 9.15 16.04
C CYS A 113 16.33 10.37 16.70
N ASP A 114 15.00 10.52 16.54
CA ASP A 114 14.21 11.54 17.23
C ASP A 114 14.26 11.38 18.76
N LYS A 115 14.72 10.28 19.36
CA LYS A 115 14.84 10.13 20.82
C LYS A 115 16.26 10.37 21.33
N SER A 116 17.28 10.07 20.51
CA SER A 116 18.69 10.04 20.95
C SER A 116 19.53 11.22 20.49
N MET A 117 19.09 11.99 19.49
CA MET A 117 19.89 13.07 18.91
C MET A 117 19.49 14.46 19.44
N SER A 118 20.49 15.32 19.61
CA SER A 118 20.26 16.75 19.87
C SER A 118 19.56 17.40 18.68
N GLU A 119 18.75 18.46 18.90
CA GLU A 119 18.00 19.16 17.85
C GLU A 119 18.87 19.60 16.66
N ALA A 120 20.16 19.82 16.88
CA ALA A 120 21.12 20.23 15.85
C ALA A 120 21.49 19.11 14.86
N GLU A 121 21.45 17.83 15.27
CA GLU A 121 21.89 16.71 14.42
C GLU A 121 20.72 16.01 13.70
N SER A 122 19.48 16.20 14.17
CA SER A 122 18.26 15.73 13.50
C SER A 122 18.02 16.39 12.13
N ALA A 123 18.63 17.57 11.89
CA ALA A 123 18.52 18.32 10.64
C ALA A 123 19.17 17.65 9.41
N SER A 124 20.05 16.65 9.61
CA SER A 124 20.75 15.95 8.51
C SER A 124 19.97 14.75 7.94
N SER A 125 18.95 14.28 8.65
CA SER A 125 17.93 13.42 8.06
C SER A 125 17.21 14.24 6.99
N ARG A 126 17.20 13.77 5.74
CA ARG A 126 16.53 14.38 4.56
C ARG A 126 15.00 14.40 4.74
N ASN A 127 14.53 15.01 5.81
CA ASN A 127 13.14 15.08 6.17
C ASN A 127 12.52 16.15 5.28
N PHE A 128 11.78 15.72 4.25
CA PHE A 128 11.00 16.60 3.38
C PHE A 128 10.20 17.66 4.18
N SER A 129 9.70 17.29 5.37
CA SER A 129 8.99 18.19 6.29
C SER A 129 9.83 19.36 6.80
N SER A 130 11.15 19.19 6.94
CA SER A 130 12.06 20.28 7.33
C SER A 130 12.24 21.29 6.21
N THR A 131 12.31 20.84 4.95
CA THR A 131 12.38 21.72 3.78
C THR A 131 11.12 22.57 3.64
N LEU A 132 9.96 21.99 3.93
CA LEU A 132 8.70 22.74 3.96
C LEU A 132 8.73 23.91 4.96
N ARG A 133 9.61 23.90 5.97
CA ARG A 133 9.68 24.95 6.99
C ARG A 133 10.70 26.06 6.69
N VAL A 134 11.44 26.00 5.58
CA VAL A 134 12.52 26.96 5.28
C VAL A 134 11.98 28.38 5.04
N CYS A 135 11.05 28.53 4.09
CA CYS A 135 10.41 29.79 3.79
C CYS A 135 9.05 29.57 3.12
N LYS A 136 8.14 30.54 3.24
CA LYS A 136 6.77 30.44 2.69
C LYS A 136 6.75 30.22 1.18
N LYS A 137 7.66 30.86 0.43
CA LYS A 137 7.73 30.73 -1.03
C LYS A 137 8.18 29.33 -1.45
N LEU A 138 9.20 28.77 -0.79
CA LEU A 138 9.64 27.39 -1.02
C LEU A 138 8.52 26.40 -0.71
N TYR A 139 7.83 26.61 0.42
CA TYR A 139 6.71 25.78 0.83
C TYR A 139 5.65 25.70 -0.27
N LEU A 140 5.14 26.85 -0.73
CA LEU A 140 4.05 26.89 -1.71
C LEU A 140 4.42 26.18 -3.00
N GLU A 141 5.66 26.36 -3.48
CA GLU A 141 6.12 25.74 -4.71
C GLU A 141 6.36 24.23 -4.56
N LEU A 142 6.96 23.80 -3.45
CA LEU A 142 7.16 22.38 -3.17
C LEU A 142 5.84 21.66 -2.97
N VAL A 143 4.91 22.24 -2.20
CA VAL A 143 3.57 21.68 -2.02
C VAL A 143 2.89 21.54 -3.37
N ASN A 144 2.86 22.59 -4.20
CA ASN A 144 2.23 22.53 -5.51
C ASN A 144 2.85 21.47 -6.41
N ARG A 145 4.18 21.34 -6.40
CA ARG A 145 4.87 20.29 -7.15
C ARG A 145 4.48 18.89 -6.64
N VAL A 146 4.64 18.64 -5.34
CA VAL A 146 4.38 17.33 -4.75
C VAL A 146 2.93 16.91 -4.93
N MET A 147 1.96 17.83 -4.81
CA MET A 147 0.54 17.49 -5.00
C MET A 147 0.24 16.98 -6.42
N THR A 148 1.00 17.41 -7.42
CA THR A 148 0.75 17.06 -8.83
C THR A 148 1.54 15.83 -9.28
N THR A 149 2.73 15.61 -8.72
CA THR A 149 3.66 14.57 -9.20
C THR A 149 3.78 13.34 -8.32
N THR A 150 3.30 13.39 -7.08
CA THR A 150 3.62 12.38 -6.06
C THR A 150 2.36 11.66 -5.59
N ASP A 151 2.46 10.34 -5.44
CA ASP A 151 1.41 9.55 -4.82
C ASP A 151 1.63 9.49 -3.30
N PHE A 152 0.55 9.66 -2.55
CA PHE A 152 0.56 9.61 -1.09
C PHE A 152 0.18 8.23 -0.60
N HIS A 153 1.06 7.59 0.17
CA HIS A 153 0.85 6.27 0.71
C HIS A 153 0.31 6.34 2.14
N VAL A 154 -0.75 5.59 2.41
CA VAL A 154 -1.29 5.36 3.76
C VAL A 154 -1.24 3.86 4.03
N THR A 155 -0.61 3.48 5.13
CA THR A 155 -0.31 2.07 5.44
C THR A 155 -1.07 1.52 6.65
N ASP A 156 -1.90 2.34 7.29
CA ASP A 156 -2.64 1.96 8.48
C ASP A 156 -4.00 2.68 8.57
N MET A 157 -4.94 2.05 9.27
CA MET A 157 -6.33 2.52 9.38
C MET A 157 -6.46 3.77 10.27
N GLN A 158 -5.57 3.97 11.23
CA GLN A 158 -5.57 5.14 12.10
C GLN A 158 -5.23 6.41 11.29
N THR A 159 -4.17 6.35 10.49
CA THR A 159 -3.76 7.43 9.59
C THR A 159 -4.83 7.68 8.54
N LEU A 160 -5.41 6.62 7.95
CA LEU A 160 -6.50 6.76 6.98
C LEU A 160 -7.72 7.47 7.60
N GLY A 161 -8.13 7.04 8.79
CA GLY A 161 -9.23 7.65 9.53
C GLY A 161 -8.98 9.11 9.86
N ALA A 162 -7.76 9.45 10.30
CA ALA A 162 -7.38 10.83 10.58
C ALA A 162 -7.35 11.69 9.30
N LEU A 163 -6.84 11.15 8.19
CA LEU A 163 -6.76 11.85 6.90
C LEU A 163 -8.15 12.18 6.33
N LEU A 164 -9.11 11.29 6.58
CA LEU A 164 -10.48 11.40 6.10
C LEU A 164 -11.42 12.08 7.10
N ALA A 165 -10.96 12.38 8.30
CA ALA A 165 -11.76 13.07 9.30
C ALA A 165 -12.12 14.48 8.81
N GLU A 166 -13.39 14.84 8.92
CA GLU A 166 -13.80 16.22 8.70
C GLU A 166 -13.15 17.12 9.75
N THR A 167 -12.49 18.19 9.28
CA THR A 167 -11.88 19.19 10.15
C THR A 167 -12.98 20.12 10.69
N GLU A 168 -13.85 19.61 11.57
CA GLU A 168 -15.06 20.34 11.99
C GLU A 168 -14.81 21.47 13.01
N LEU A 169 -13.62 21.58 13.62
CA LEU A 169 -13.48 22.37 14.85
C LEU A 169 -12.54 23.59 14.77
N SER A 170 -11.75 23.75 13.72
CA SER A 170 -10.93 24.96 13.51
C SER A 170 -10.36 24.96 12.10
N PRO A 171 -10.31 26.11 11.40
CA PRO A 171 -9.53 26.18 10.17
C PRO A 171 -8.09 25.73 10.48
N PRO A 172 -7.52 24.81 9.69
CA PRO A 172 -6.17 24.34 9.92
C PRO A 172 -5.19 25.52 9.80
N PRO A 173 -4.08 25.51 10.56
CA PRO A 173 -3.10 26.59 10.49
C PRO A 173 -2.64 26.81 9.05
N PRO A 174 -2.45 28.07 8.60
CA PRO A 174 -1.87 28.32 7.29
C PRO A 174 -0.49 27.65 7.21
N PHE A 175 -0.17 27.06 6.06
CA PHE A 175 1.07 26.31 5.84
C PHE A 175 1.21 25.01 6.68
N SER A 176 0.11 24.50 7.26
CA SER A 176 0.06 23.15 7.81
C SER A 176 -0.18 22.09 6.74
N PHE A 177 0.14 20.83 7.06
CA PHE A 177 -0.13 19.69 6.20
C PHE A 177 -1.64 19.54 5.96
N GLU A 178 -2.42 19.63 7.05
CA GLU A 178 -3.86 19.53 7.08
C GLU A 178 -4.53 20.60 6.21
N GLY A 179 -4.04 21.83 6.27
CA GLY A 179 -4.62 22.94 5.52
C GLY A 179 -4.17 23.06 4.07
N SER A 180 -2.96 22.60 3.74
CA SER A 180 -2.37 22.86 2.41
C SER A 180 -2.19 21.62 1.55
N ILE A 181 -1.99 20.45 2.17
CA ILE A 181 -1.66 19.20 1.46
C ILE A 181 -2.89 18.30 1.40
N CYS A 182 -3.49 17.93 2.54
CA CYS A 182 -4.64 17.02 2.60
C CYS A 182 -5.74 17.31 1.56
N PRO A 183 -6.29 18.54 1.47
CA PRO A 183 -7.40 18.81 0.56
C PRO A 183 -7.00 18.73 -0.92
N ARG A 184 -5.69 18.72 -1.23
CA ARG A 184 -5.11 18.76 -2.58
C ARG A 184 -4.47 17.44 -3.01
N ILE A 185 -4.66 16.36 -2.26
CA ILE A 185 -4.14 15.04 -2.63
C ILE A 185 -4.82 14.58 -3.92
N VAL A 186 -4.05 14.52 -5.01
CA VAL A 186 -4.51 14.05 -6.33
C VAL A 186 -4.34 12.54 -6.47
N GLY A 187 -3.30 11.97 -5.86
CA GLY A 187 -2.98 10.54 -5.90
C GLY A 187 -2.87 9.96 -4.50
N LEU A 188 -3.72 8.98 -4.19
CA LEU A 188 -3.73 8.27 -2.91
C LEU A 188 -3.49 6.78 -3.14
N SER A 189 -2.61 6.19 -2.35
CA SER A 189 -2.29 4.77 -2.35
C SER A 189 -2.52 4.21 -0.95
N ILE A 190 -3.51 3.35 -0.80
CA ILE A 190 -3.82 2.68 0.46
C ILE A 190 -3.20 1.29 0.42
N VAL A 191 -2.36 0.95 1.40
CA VAL A 191 -1.63 -0.32 1.46
C VAL A 191 -1.91 -0.96 2.81
N LEU A 192 -2.76 -1.98 2.86
CA LEU A 192 -3.20 -2.57 4.13
C LEU A 192 -2.97 -4.09 4.14
N SER A 193 -2.30 -4.56 5.18
CA SER A 193 -2.20 -5.98 5.53
C SER A 193 -2.94 -6.21 6.85
N GLN A 194 -4.17 -6.71 6.79
CA GLN A 194 -5.06 -6.85 7.95
C GLN A 194 -5.31 -8.31 8.34
N PRO A 195 -5.69 -8.62 9.59
CA PRO A 195 -6.14 -9.97 9.95
C PRO A 195 -7.33 -10.42 9.08
N LEU A 196 -7.42 -11.71 8.74
CA LEU A 196 -8.52 -12.23 7.90
C LEU A 196 -9.91 -11.89 8.50
N ALA A 197 -10.02 -11.89 9.83
CA ALA A 197 -11.24 -11.54 10.55
C ALA A 197 -11.75 -10.12 10.25
N PHE A 198 -10.86 -9.17 9.90
CA PHE A 198 -11.25 -7.82 9.49
C PHE A 198 -12.07 -7.87 8.18
N PHE A 199 -11.59 -8.61 7.18
CA PHE A 199 -12.26 -8.74 5.88
C PHE A 199 -13.59 -9.50 5.99
N GLN A 200 -13.62 -10.57 6.78
CA GLN A 200 -14.85 -11.34 7.05
C GLN A 200 -15.91 -10.51 7.78
N ALA A 201 -15.48 -9.63 8.69
CA ALA A 201 -16.39 -8.73 9.38
C ALA A 201 -17.04 -7.74 8.39
N ILE A 202 -16.27 -7.14 7.47
CA ILE A 202 -16.80 -6.29 6.39
C ILE A 202 -17.79 -7.06 5.53
N GLU A 203 -17.43 -8.27 5.07
CA GLU A 203 -18.32 -9.11 4.26
C GLU A 203 -19.67 -9.34 4.96
N THR A 204 -19.64 -9.69 6.24
CA THR A 204 -20.84 -9.91 7.06
C THR A 204 -21.73 -8.67 7.11
N ILE A 205 -21.14 -7.47 7.23
CA ILE A 205 -21.91 -6.21 7.22
C ILE A 205 -22.60 -6.05 5.87
N SER A 206 -21.85 -6.18 4.77
CA SER A 206 -22.31 -5.95 3.40
C SER A 206 -23.42 -6.92 2.97
N THR A 207 -23.38 -8.18 3.39
CA THR A 207 -24.38 -9.18 2.99
C THR A 207 -25.63 -9.17 3.88
N SER A 208 -25.53 -8.66 5.12
CA SER A 208 -26.62 -8.68 6.10
C SER A 208 -27.74 -7.64 5.86
N SER A 209 -27.61 -6.75 4.87
CA SER A 209 -28.59 -5.70 4.62
C SER A 209 -29.94 -6.18 4.05
N HIS A 210 -30.09 -7.46 3.73
CA HIS A 210 -31.31 -7.96 3.06
C HIS A 210 -32.22 -8.89 3.88
N ASP A 211 -31.76 -9.54 4.96
CA ASP A 211 -32.62 -10.45 5.75
C ASP A 211 -32.33 -10.39 7.26
N HIS A 212 -33.39 -10.14 8.05
CA HIS A 212 -33.52 -10.29 9.51
C HIS A 212 -32.38 -9.80 10.42
N GLN A 213 -32.54 -8.57 10.93
CA GLN A 213 -31.62 -7.82 11.79
C GLN A 213 -31.43 -8.40 13.22
N GLU A 214 -32.26 -9.35 13.66
CA GLU A 214 -32.36 -9.73 15.08
C GLU A 214 -31.33 -10.76 15.59
N ASN A 215 -30.61 -11.48 14.72
CA ASN A 215 -29.63 -12.50 15.13
C ASN A 215 -28.22 -12.24 14.58
N ARG A 216 -27.82 -10.97 14.53
CA ARG A 216 -26.48 -10.60 14.06
C ARG A 216 -25.45 -10.86 15.16
N PRO A 217 -24.43 -11.72 14.95
CA PRO A 217 -23.28 -11.73 15.84
C PRO A 217 -22.62 -10.35 15.77
N PRO A 218 -22.36 -9.69 16.92
CA PRO A 218 -21.75 -8.38 16.91
C PRO A 218 -20.39 -8.45 16.19
N PRO A 219 -20.03 -7.43 15.38
CA PRO A 219 -18.70 -7.36 14.81
C PRO A 219 -17.67 -7.45 15.93
N ASN A 220 -16.56 -8.14 15.68
CA ASN A 220 -15.50 -8.26 16.67
C ASN A 220 -15.11 -6.84 17.14
N PRO A 221 -15.25 -6.52 18.44
CA PRO A 221 -15.09 -5.17 18.97
C PRO A 221 -13.71 -4.58 18.66
N GLN A 222 -12.71 -5.44 18.42
CA GLN A 222 -11.36 -5.04 18.08
C GLN A 222 -11.26 -4.24 16.77
N TYR A 223 -12.13 -4.49 15.78
CA TYR A 223 -12.02 -3.91 14.44
C TYR A 223 -13.13 -2.90 14.11
N VAL A 224 -14.04 -2.62 15.04
CA VAL A 224 -15.23 -1.77 14.76
C VAL A 224 -14.83 -0.39 14.25
N GLY A 225 -13.80 0.22 14.84
CA GLY A 225 -13.28 1.52 14.40
C GLY A 225 -12.76 1.46 12.97
N ASP A 226 -11.93 0.47 12.65
CA ASP A 226 -11.32 0.31 11.33
C ASP A 226 -12.38 0.00 10.27
N ILE A 227 -13.33 -0.89 10.57
CA ILE A 227 -14.44 -1.21 9.66
C ILE A 227 -15.26 0.03 9.34
N ARG A 228 -15.51 0.89 10.33
CA ARG A 228 -16.20 2.17 10.12
C ARG A 228 -15.40 3.09 9.20
N VAL A 229 -14.11 3.27 9.45
CA VAL A 229 -13.22 4.08 8.59
C VAL A 229 -13.24 3.56 7.16
N TRP A 230 -13.16 2.25 6.96
CA TRP A 230 -13.21 1.64 5.62
C TRP A 230 -14.58 1.81 4.94
N SER A 231 -15.67 1.61 5.69
CA SER A 231 -17.03 1.72 5.16
C SER A 231 -17.37 3.16 4.76
N ASP A 232 -16.86 4.13 5.51
CA ASP A 232 -17.06 5.56 5.25
C ASP A 232 -16.14 6.08 4.12
N LEU A 233 -15.10 5.33 3.74
CA LEU A 233 -14.07 5.73 2.77
C LEU A 233 -14.67 6.32 1.48
N PRO A 234 -15.63 5.68 0.78
CA PRO A 234 -16.16 6.25 -0.46
C PRO A 234 -16.79 7.62 -0.27
N SER A 235 -17.62 7.77 0.77
CA SER A 235 -18.31 9.04 1.07
C SER A 235 -17.31 10.14 1.43
N ARG A 236 -16.28 9.82 2.21
CA ARG A 236 -15.24 10.78 2.61
C ARG A 236 -14.37 11.22 1.42
N LEU A 237 -14.03 10.31 0.52
CA LEU A 237 -13.28 10.64 -0.70
C LEU A 237 -14.10 11.53 -1.65
N LEU A 238 -15.42 11.31 -1.75
CA LEU A 238 -16.31 12.16 -2.55
C LEU A 238 -16.42 13.59 -2.01
N ALA A 239 -16.28 13.77 -0.70
CA ALA A 239 -16.35 15.09 -0.07
C ALA A 239 -15.09 15.94 -0.26
N GLN A 240 -13.99 15.39 -0.78
CA GLN A 240 -12.72 16.10 -0.92
C GLN A 240 -12.77 17.17 -2.05
N PRO A 241 -12.35 18.42 -1.79
CA PRO A 241 -12.64 19.57 -2.66
C PRO A 241 -11.83 19.65 -3.95
N HIS A 242 -10.60 19.13 -3.99
CA HIS A 242 -9.74 19.23 -5.19
C HIS A 242 -9.65 17.95 -6.03
N GLY A 243 -10.56 17.00 -5.78
CA GLY A 243 -10.83 15.84 -6.63
C GLY A 243 -9.67 14.85 -6.73
N LEU A 244 -9.77 13.74 -5.99
CA LEU A 244 -8.87 12.61 -6.15
C LEU A 244 -8.93 12.08 -7.60
N ARG A 245 -7.78 11.94 -8.25
CA ARG A 245 -7.68 11.45 -9.64
C ARG A 245 -7.03 10.09 -9.76
N ARG A 246 -6.22 9.68 -8.78
CA ARG A 246 -5.62 8.34 -8.74
C ARG A 246 -5.85 7.74 -7.37
N LEU A 247 -6.41 6.53 -7.35
CA LEU A 247 -6.58 5.73 -6.15
C LEU A 247 -6.01 4.34 -6.40
N HIS A 248 -4.94 4.02 -5.69
CA HIS A 248 -4.38 2.68 -5.66
C HIS A 248 -4.76 2.03 -4.33
N ILE A 249 -5.24 0.80 -4.36
CA ILE A 249 -5.56 0.04 -3.15
C ILE A 249 -4.86 -1.31 -3.23
N TRP A 250 -3.93 -1.53 -2.32
CA TRP A 250 -3.29 -2.82 -2.09
C TRP A 250 -3.86 -3.42 -0.79
N LEU A 251 -4.40 -4.62 -0.88
CA LEU A 251 -4.93 -5.37 0.26
C LEU A 251 -4.28 -6.74 0.33
N ASP A 252 -3.90 -7.16 1.53
CA ASP A 252 -3.54 -8.55 1.84
C ASP A 252 -4.05 -8.89 3.24
N HIS A 253 -4.04 -10.17 3.60
CA HIS A 253 -4.30 -10.61 4.96
C HIS A 253 -3.14 -11.40 5.56
N THR A 254 -3.01 -11.37 6.88
CA THR A 254 -1.91 -12.03 7.60
C THR A 254 -2.14 -13.53 7.86
N GLY A 255 -3.40 -14.00 7.77
CA GLY A 255 -3.77 -15.40 8.03
C GLY A 255 -3.31 -16.40 6.96
N GLU A 256 -3.11 -17.67 7.31
CA GLU A 256 -2.51 -18.71 6.45
C GLU A 256 -3.31 -19.07 5.20
N GLU A 257 -4.63 -18.87 5.25
CA GLU A 257 -5.53 -19.25 4.17
C GLU A 257 -5.21 -18.55 2.85
N ASN A 258 -5.54 -19.18 1.72
CA ASN A 258 -5.39 -18.55 0.41
C ASN A 258 -6.29 -17.31 0.30
N TRP A 259 -5.87 -16.31 -0.47
CA TRP A 259 -6.63 -15.07 -0.66
C TRP A 259 -8.07 -15.28 -1.17
N SER A 260 -8.35 -16.38 -1.87
CA SER A 260 -9.70 -16.73 -2.37
C SER A 260 -10.78 -16.91 -1.30
N VAL A 261 -10.45 -16.90 -0.02
CA VAL A 261 -11.46 -16.87 1.05
C VAL A 261 -12.09 -15.47 1.18
N VAL A 262 -11.42 -14.43 0.70
CA VAL A 262 -11.84 -13.03 0.82
C VAL A 262 -12.87 -12.65 -0.26
N ASN A 263 -14.01 -12.11 0.16
CA ASN A 263 -15.00 -11.55 -0.77
C ASN A 263 -14.61 -10.13 -1.20
N GLU A 264 -13.76 -10.04 -2.21
CA GLU A 264 -13.24 -8.79 -2.76
C GLU A 264 -14.34 -7.82 -3.18
N ARG A 265 -15.44 -8.31 -3.75
CA ARG A 265 -16.56 -7.46 -4.18
C ARG A 265 -17.31 -6.84 -3.01
N ALA A 266 -17.50 -7.58 -1.91
CA ALA A 266 -18.10 -7.03 -0.70
C ALA A 266 -17.25 -5.93 -0.05
N ILE A 267 -15.91 -6.03 -0.17
CA ILE A 267 -14.96 -5.09 0.45
C ILE A 267 -14.69 -3.88 -0.43
N LEU A 268 -14.52 -4.09 -1.73
CA LEU A 268 -14.06 -3.08 -2.69
C LEU A 268 -15.18 -2.53 -3.58
N GLY A 269 -16.34 -3.20 -3.66
CA GLY A 269 -17.48 -2.76 -4.46
C GLY A 269 -17.91 -1.31 -4.17
N PRO A 270 -18.02 -0.88 -2.89
CA PRO A 270 -18.30 0.51 -2.55
C PRO A 270 -17.25 1.50 -3.09
N VAL A 271 -15.99 1.09 -3.17
CA VAL A 271 -14.89 1.91 -3.72
C VAL A 271 -14.91 1.88 -5.24
N GLU A 272 -15.19 0.73 -5.88
CA GLU A 272 -15.35 0.62 -7.34
C GLU A 272 -16.42 1.61 -7.84
N ALA A 273 -17.51 1.76 -7.09
CA ALA A 273 -18.59 2.70 -7.41
C ALA A 273 -18.12 4.16 -7.52
N LEU A 274 -16.98 4.54 -6.91
CA LEU A 274 -16.40 5.88 -7.05
C LEU A 274 -16.05 6.23 -8.50
N THR A 275 -15.69 5.24 -9.32
CA THR A 275 -15.32 5.46 -10.75
C THR A 275 -16.49 5.98 -11.60
N THR A 276 -17.72 5.75 -11.14
CA THR A 276 -18.94 6.28 -11.76
C THR A 276 -19.25 7.70 -11.29
N ARG A 277 -18.91 8.03 -10.04
CA ARG A 277 -19.17 9.33 -9.41
C ARG A 277 -18.06 10.35 -9.64
N ILE A 278 -16.84 9.88 -9.88
CA ILE A 278 -15.65 10.69 -10.17
C ILE A 278 -15.12 10.26 -11.55
N PRO A 279 -15.55 10.91 -12.65
CA PRO A 279 -15.22 10.49 -14.01
C PRO A 279 -13.71 10.49 -14.32
N GLU A 280 -12.92 11.34 -13.67
CA GLU A 280 -11.47 11.42 -13.88
C GLU A 280 -10.68 10.42 -13.02
N LEU A 281 -11.33 9.70 -12.11
CA LEU A 281 -10.65 8.79 -11.19
C LEU A 281 -10.10 7.56 -11.92
N GLN A 282 -8.80 7.38 -11.83
CA GLN A 282 -8.10 6.13 -12.12
C GLN A 282 -8.04 5.29 -10.84
N LEU A 283 -8.65 4.12 -10.88
CA LEU A 283 -8.73 3.19 -9.78
C LEU A 283 -7.96 1.92 -10.12
N VAL A 284 -6.98 1.57 -9.27
CA VAL A 284 -6.21 0.34 -9.41
C VAL A 284 -6.28 -0.45 -8.12
N PHE A 285 -6.81 -1.67 -8.21
CA PHE A 285 -6.73 -2.65 -7.13
C PHE A 285 -5.53 -3.56 -7.34
N LEU A 286 -4.68 -3.68 -6.34
CA LEU A 286 -3.52 -4.56 -6.31
C LEU A 286 -3.82 -5.67 -5.30
N LEU A 287 -4.27 -6.82 -5.79
CA LEU A 287 -4.78 -7.91 -4.94
C LEU A 287 -3.91 -9.16 -5.11
N PRO A 288 -3.77 -10.00 -4.08
CA PRO A 288 -3.14 -11.30 -4.23
C PRO A 288 -3.83 -12.15 -5.30
N LYS A 289 -3.07 -13.05 -5.92
CA LYS A 289 -3.61 -14.03 -6.87
C LYS A 289 -4.63 -14.93 -6.18
N ALA A 290 -5.80 -15.06 -6.79
CA ALA A 290 -6.84 -15.99 -6.33
C ALA A 290 -6.51 -17.41 -6.80
N HIS A 291 -6.81 -18.40 -5.97
CA HIS A 291 -6.70 -19.81 -6.29
C HIS A 291 -7.78 -20.22 -7.32
N PRO A 292 -7.40 -20.70 -8.53
CA PRO A 292 -8.35 -20.93 -9.65
C PRO A 292 -9.46 -21.96 -9.39
N ARG A 293 -9.26 -22.86 -8.41
CA ARG A 293 -10.29 -23.84 -7.99
C ARG A 293 -11.40 -23.23 -7.11
N ILE A 294 -11.12 -22.12 -6.44
CA ILE A 294 -11.99 -21.51 -5.42
C ILE A 294 -12.49 -20.14 -5.91
N GLU A 295 -11.95 -19.66 -7.02
CA GLU A 295 -12.34 -18.39 -7.62
C GLU A 295 -13.83 -18.40 -7.99
N ASP A 296 -14.52 -17.30 -7.67
CA ASP A 296 -15.96 -17.12 -7.85
C ASP A 296 -16.19 -15.71 -8.43
N PRO A 297 -16.75 -15.56 -9.65
CA PRO A 297 -17.02 -14.27 -10.26
C PRO A 297 -17.91 -13.33 -9.42
N GLN A 298 -18.75 -13.87 -8.52
CA GLN A 298 -19.63 -13.11 -7.63
C GLN A 298 -18.93 -12.61 -6.37
N ARG A 299 -17.78 -13.19 -6.01
CA ARG A 299 -16.97 -12.78 -4.86
C ARG A 299 -15.68 -12.06 -5.26
N HIS A 300 -15.15 -12.37 -6.45
CA HIS A 300 -13.81 -11.98 -6.87
C HIS A 300 -13.81 -11.24 -8.21
N TYR A 301 -12.79 -10.39 -8.41
CA TYR A 301 -12.51 -9.73 -9.67
C TYR A 301 -11.63 -10.60 -10.57
N LEU A 302 -12.25 -11.39 -11.46
CA LEU A 302 -11.52 -12.32 -12.34
C LEU A 302 -11.09 -11.66 -13.66
N SER A 303 -9.86 -11.96 -14.09
CA SER A 303 -9.31 -11.57 -15.39
C SER A 303 -10.10 -12.27 -16.50
N GLY A 304 -10.80 -11.51 -17.34
CA GLY A 304 -11.58 -12.04 -18.47
C GLY A 304 -13.10 -11.98 -18.31
N HIS A 305 -13.64 -11.68 -17.12
CA HIS A 305 -15.09 -11.54 -16.94
C HIS A 305 -15.65 -10.16 -17.37
N ARG A 306 -14.79 -9.25 -17.86
CA ARG A 306 -15.16 -8.17 -18.80
C ARG A 306 -14.77 -8.58 -20.23
N GLY A 307 -15.28 -9.71 -20.68
CA GLY A 307 -15.31 -10.06 -22.10
C GLY A 307 -16.34 -9.19 -22.80
N GLY A 308 -15.88 -8.12 -23.45
CA GLY A 308 -16.70 -7.21 -24.25
C GLY A 308 -16.20 -5.77 -24.14
N GLU A 309 -15.20 -5.42 -24.94
CA GLU A 309 -14.89 -4.05 -25.43
C GLU A 309 -14.81 -2.87 -24.42
N GLY A 310 -14.77 -3.11 -23.10
CA GLY A 310 -14.97 -2.03 -22.12
C GLY A 310 -14.31 -2.23 -20.75
N SER A 311 -13.10 -2.80 -20.68
CA SER A 311 -12.23 -2.46 -19.54
C SER A 311 -11.89 -0.98 -19.71
N SER A 312 -12.67 -0.12 -19.04
CA SER A 312 -12.38 1.30 -18.96
C SER A 312 -10.94 1.43 -18.48
N SER A 313 -10.08 2.15 -19.20
CA SER A 313 -8.69 2.41 -18.82
C SER A 313 -8.54 2.94 -17.38
N ARG A 314 -9.64 3.44 -16.81
CA ARG A 314 -9.80 3.99 -15.47
C ARG A 314 -10.00 2.96 -14.35
N PHE A 315 -10.27 1.69 -14.63
CA PHE A 315 -10.43 0.66 -13.60
C PHE A 315 -9.61 -0.58 -13.93
N GLN A 316 -8.67 -0.92 -13.05
CA GLN A 316 -7.76 -2.03 -13.25
C GLN A 316 -7.65 -2.87 -11.98
N VAL A 317 -7.60 -4.19 -12.16
CA VAL A 317 -7.25 -5.13 -11.09
C VAL A 317 -5.97 -5.84 -11.50
N ARG A 318 -4.91 -5.61 -10.74
CA ARG A 318 -3.61 -6.25 -10.91
C ARG A 318 -3.44 -7.32 -9.84
N ARG A 319 -3.06 -8.52 -10.26
CA ARG A 319 -2.91 -9.69 -9.39
C ARG A 319 -1.44 -9.91 -9.06
N LEU A 320 -1.11 -9.88 -7.78
CA LEU A 320 0.26 -9.97 -7.29
C LEU A 320 0.51 -11.31 -6.60
N LEU A 321 1.77 -11.74 -6.61
CA LEU A 321 2.18 -12.86 -5.78
C LEU A 321 2.09 -12.46 -4.31
N ARG A 322 1.42 -13.28 -3.50
CA ARG A 322 1.32 -13.05 -2.07
C ARG A 322 2.61 -13.43 -1.34
N GLN A 323 2.88 -12.78 -0.21
CA GLN A 323 3.97 -13.17 0.67
C GLN A 323 3.76 -14.60 1.22
N ARG A 324 4.75 -15.46 0.98
CA ARG A 324 4.79 -16.87 1.36
C ARG A 324 5.67 -17.15 2.55
N TYR A 325 6.71 -16.34 2.77
CA TYR A 325 7.52 -16.45 3.98
C TYR A 325 6.86 -15.67 5.11
N ARG A 326 6.66 -16.29 6.27
CA ARG A 326 6.01 -15.64 7.43
C ARG A 326 6.71 -16.01 8.71
N VAL A 327 6.44 -15.24 9.75
CA VAL A 327 6.94 -15.52 11.10
C VAL A 327 5.82 -16.16 11.91
N GLU A 328 6.07 -17.37 12.37
CA GLU A 328 5.20 -18.10 13.31
C GLU A 328 6.09 -18.64 14.44
N ASP A 329 5.71 -18.41 15.70
CA ASP A 329 6.47 -18.85 16.89
C ASP A 329 7.98 -18.55 16.81
N ASP A 330 8.32 -17.33 16.37
CA ASP A 330 9.69 -16.88 16.14
C ASP A 330 10.47 -17.75 15.12
N ARG A 331 9.78 -18.35 14.15
CA ARG A 331 10.39 -19.11 13.05
C ARG A 331 9.87 -18.61 11.72
N VAL A 332 10.75 -18.59 10.72
CA VAL A 332 10.34 -18.29 9.36
C VAL A 332 9.78 -19.55 8.72
N ILE A 333 8.48 -19.57 8.48
CA ILE A 333 7.77 -20.66 7.81
C ILE A 333 7.47 -20.29 6.35
N TYR A 334 7.29 -21.31 5.51
CA TYR A 334 6.80 -21.14 4.15
C TYR A 334 5.34 -21.55 4.09
N VAL A 335 4.46 -20.57 3.89
CA VAL A 335 3.04 -20.73 3.63
C VAL A 335 2.85 -20.89 2.12
N ARG A 336 2.22 -21.99 1.74
CA ARG A 336 1.93 -22.32 0.36
C ARG A 336 0.70 -21.55 -0.09
N ASP A 337 0.81 -20.83 -1.20
CA ASP A 337 -0.30 -20.13 -1.86
C ASP A 337 -0.18 -20.31 -3.38
N PHE A 338 -1.22 -19.96 -4.13
CA PHE A 338 -1.21 -20.00 -5.59
C PHE A 338 -0.31 -18.88 -6.17
N PRO A 339 0.49 -19.15 -7.23
CA PRO A 339 0.74 -20.44 -7.87
C PRO A 339 1.80 -21.28 -7.14
N HIS A 340 1.49 -22.53 -6.83
CA HIS A 340 2.35 -23.47 -6.11
C HIS A 340 3.71 -23.69 -6.76
N SER A 341 3.77 -23.57 -8.08
CA SER A 341 4.96 -23.78 -8.91
C SER A 341 6.12 -22.82 -8.67
N TYR A 342 5.89 -21.72 -7.96
CA TYR A 342 6.92 -20.72 -7.64
C TYR A 342 7.80 -21.07 -6.43
N GLY A 343 7.63 -22.23 -5.79
CA GLY A 343 8.51 -22.67 -4.70
C GLY A 343 9.95 -22.94 -5.15
N LYS A 344 10.92 -22.79 -4.22
CA LYS A 344 12.39 -22.90 -4.38
C LYS A 344 12.94 -24.15 -5.11
N ASN A 345 12.10 -25.15 -5.41
CA ASN A 345 12.53 -26.45 -5.93
C ASN A 345 12.22 -26.68 -7.42
N TYR A 346 11.76 -25.66 -8.16
CA TYR A 346 11.49 -25.78 -9.59
C TYR A 346 12.41 -24.90 -10.45
N PRO A 347 13.66 -25.34 -10.72
CA PRO A 347 14.43 -24.80 -11.83
C PRO A 347 13.65 -25.11 -13.11
N SER A 348 13.13 -24.05 -13.71
CA SER A 348 12.24 -24.11 -14.85
C SER A 348 12.77 -23.18 -15.93
N ALA A 349 13.02 -23.73 -17.12
CA ALA A 349 13.24 -22.92 -18.32
C ALA A 349 11.94 -22.24 -18.80
N ILE A 350 10.80 -22.62 -18.23
CA ILE A 350 9.49 -22.05 -18.54
C ILE A 350 9.37 -20.69 -17.81
N PRO A 351 9.01 -19.61 -18.53
CA PRO A 351 8.76 -18.30 -17.95
C PRO A 351 7.72 -18.35 -16.81
N PRO A 352 7.83 -17.47 -15.79
CA PRO A 352 6.90 -17.42 -14.67
C PRO A 352 5.42 -17.40 -15.07
N ALA A 353 5.04 -16.50 -15.99
CA ALA A 353 3.66 -16.36 -16.46
C ALA A 353 3.11 -17.63 -17.13
N GLU A 354 3.95 -18.38 -17.86
CA GLU A 354 3.53 -19.62 -18.48
C GLU A 354 3.35 -20.74 -17.45
N ARG A 355 4.20 -20.81 -16.42
CA ARG A 355 4.01 -21.75 -15.30
C ARG A 355 2.70 -21.51 -14.56
N GLU A 356 2.42 -20.25 -14.25
CA GLU A 356 1.15 -19.85 -13.63
C GLU A 356 -0.05 -20.26 -14.49
N ARG A 357 0.00 -20.00 -15.80
CA ARG A 357 -1.08 -20.36 -16.73
C ARG A 357 -1.35 -21.87 -16.73
N VAL A 358 -0.29 -22.68 -16.88
CA VAL A 358 -0.41 -24.16 -16.89
C VAL A 358 -0.95 -24.68 -15.57
N GLU A 359 -0.46 -24.15 -14.45
CA GLU A 359 -0.96 -24.51 -13.12
C GLU A 359 -2.45 -24.12 -12.96
N ALA A 360 -2.84 -22.92 -13.40
CA ALA A 360 -4.22 -22.46 -13.33
C ALA A 360 -5.17 -23.33 -14.16
N GLU A 361 -4.78 -23.68 -15.39
CA GLU A 361 -5.52 -24.59 -16.26
C GLU A 361 -5.69 -25.97 -15.62
N GLY A 362 -4.63 -26.51 -15.01
CA GLY A 362 -4.68 -27.76 -14.25
C GLY A 362 -5.69 -27.70 -13.11
N TRP A 363 -5.62 -26.66 -12.28
CA TRP A 363 -6.56 -26.50 -11.17
C TRP A 363 -8.02 -26.38 -11.63
N ARG A 364 -8.29 -25.64 -12.71
CA ARG A 364 -9.64 -25.53 -13.29
C ARG A 364 -10.14 -26.84 -13.86
N ALA A 365 -9.26 -27.66 -14.42
CA ALA A 365 -9.57 -29.01 -14.87
C ALA A 365 -9.73 -30.03 -13.72
N GLY A 366 -9.65 -29.59 -12.46
CA GLY A 366 -9.73 -30.46 -11.28
C GLY A 366 -8.48 -31.29 -11.03
N VAL A 367 -7.39 -31.00 -11.74
CA VAL A 367 -6.10 -31.67 -11.55
C VAL A 367 -5.45 -31.15 -10.27
N ASP A 368 -5.04 -32.09 -9.41
CA ASP A 368 -4.22 -31.77 -8.24
C ASP A 368 -2.76 -31.55 -8.68
N VAL A 369 -2.46 -30.30 -9.04
CA VAL A 369 -1.14 -29.91 -9.55
C VAL A 369 -0.06 -30.20 -8.51
N THR A 370 -0.37 -30.10 -7.20
CA THR A 370 0.60 -30.40 -6.15
C THR A 370 1.05 -31.86 -6.16
N LYS A 371 0.12 -32.80 -6.40
CA LYS A 371 0.44 -34.23 -6.54
C LYS A 371 1.26 -34.50 -7.80
N GLN A 372 0.90 -33.88 -8.92
CA GLN A 372 1.66 -34.02 -10.17
C GLN A 372 3.09 -33.50 -10.02
N MET A 373 3.26 -32.29 -9.48
CA MET A 373 4.58 -31.70 -9.25
C MET A 373 5.43 -32.54 -8.30
N THR A 374 4.83 -33.17 -7.29
CA THR A 374 5.53 -34.08 -6.38
C THR A 374 5.99 -35.37 -7.09
N LEU A 375 5.13 -35.92 -7.96
CA LEU A 375 5.46 -37.10 -8.77
C LEU A 375 6.57 -36.80 -9.79
N GLU A 376 6.53 -35.64 -10.45
CA GLU A 376 7.57 -35.23 -11.41
C GLU A 376 8.91 -34.95 -10.73
N ALA A 377 8.90 -34.26 -9.59
CA ALA A 377 10.11 -34.03 -8.80
C ALA A 377 10.76 -35.37 -8.39
N ARG A 378 9.95 -36.34 -7.93
CA ARG A 378 10.41 -37.71 -7.66
C ARG A 378 10.98 -38.39 -8.90
N LYS A 379 10.28 -38.34 -10.05
CA LYS A 379 10.77 -38.93 -11.30
C LYS A 379 12.12 -38.35 -11.73
N ARG A 380 12.32 -37.02 -11.62
CA ARG A 380 13.61 -36.38 -11.92
C ARG A 380 14.72 -36.85 -10.97
N TRP A 381 14.45 -36.88 -9.66
CA TRP A 381 15.41 -37.35 -8.65
C TRP A 381 15.82 -38.83 -8.86
N PHE A 382 14.84 -39.70 -9.13
CA PHE A 382 15.11 -41.12 -9.39
C PHE A 382 15.65 -41.41 -10.80
N GLY A 383 15.35 -40.56 -11.78
CA GLY A 383 15.90 -40.64 -13.13
C GLY A 383 17.39 -40.29 -13.18
N TRP A 384 17.79 -39.22 -12.48
CA TRP A 384 19.20 -38.82 -12.34
C TRP A 384 20.05 -39.87 -11.62
N THR A 385 19.53 -40.49 -10.55
CA THR A 385 20.26 -41.53 -9.79
C THR A 385 20.48 -42.82 -10.59
N ARG A 386 19.64 -43.13 -11.59
CA ARG A 386 19.85 -44.27 -12.50
C ARG A 386 20.84 -43.99 -13.62
N GLN A 387 20.91 -42.76 -14.14
CA GLN A 387 21.87 -42.39 -15.20
C GLN A 387 23.29 -42.12 -14.66
N GLY A 388 23.43 -41.68 -13.40
CA GLY A 388 24.74 -41.48 -12.76
C GLY A 388 25.44 -42.76 -12.26
N ARG A 389 24.77 -43.92 -12.26
CA ARG A 389 25.36 -45.24 -11.89
C ARG A 389 25.85 -46.07 -13.08
N ARG A 390 25.74 -45.54 -14.30
CA ARG A 390 26.32 -46.14 -15.51
C ARG A 390 27.42 -45.24 -16.07
N ARG A 391 28.46 -45.01 -15.29
CA ARG A 391 29.78 -44.61 -15.77
C ARG A 391 30.84 -45.24 -14.88
#